data_AF-A0A179BML2-F1
#
_entry.id   AF-A0A179BML2-F1
#
_cell.length_a   1.000
_cell.length_b   1.000
_cell.length_c   1.000
_cell.angle_alpha   90.00
_cell.angle_beta   90.00
_cell.angle_gamma   90.00
#
_symmetry.space_group_name_H-M   'P 1'
#
loop_
_entity.id
_entity.type
_entity.pdbx_description
1 polymer ?
#
loop_
_entity_poly.entity_id
_entity_poly.type
_entity_poly.pdbx_seq_one_letter_code
_entity_poly.pdbx_strand_id
1 'polypeptide(L)'
;MERTRRIMNKYNMVSWTSRSKTQMDSLLDVARKLQDDPEWAQRIAAGLCRLCHYHGNRFGLAGAAMTQEPCMCCGKDQIYGSTRTDALCLECAKDTGLCKHCGGDRELQTGRRNWPEPKL
;
A
#
# COMPACT_ATOMS: atom_id res chain seq x y z
N MET A 1 -5.36 22.74 -19.61
CA MET A 1 -6.65 22.07 -19.34
C MET A 1 -7.50 23.03 -18.54
N GLU A 2 -8.50 23.65 -19.16
CA GLU A 2 -9.35 24.65 -18.51
C GLU A 2 -10.45 23.95 -17.70
N ARG A 3 -10.67 24.38 -16.45
CA ARG A 3 -11.68 23.76 -15.58
C ARG A 3 -13.02 24.45 -15.78
N THR A 4 -14.07 23.66 -16.02
CA THR A 4 -15.44 24.18 -16.08
C THR A 4 -15.99 24.48 -14.68
N ARG A 5 -16.82 25.53 -14.57
CA ARG A 5 -17.50 25.89 -13.33
C ARG A 5 -18.48 24.78 -12.93
N ARG A 6 -18.46 24.38 -11.65
CA ARG A 6 -19.48 23.47 -11.09
C ARG A 6 -20.83 24.19 -10.95
N ILE A 7 -21.90 23.56 -11.44
CA ILE A 7 -23.27 24.06 -11.29
C ILE A 7 -23.77 23.72 -9.88
N MET A 8 -24.26 24.71 -9.14
CA MET A 8 -24.89 24.51 -7.83
C MET A 8 -26.35 24.10 -8.03
N ASN A 9 -26.63 22.80 -8.02
CA ASN A 9 -27.99 22.26 -8.09
C ASN A 9 -28.17 21.12 -7.06
N LYS A 10 -29.42 20.79 -6.73
CA LYS A 10 -29.76 19.79 -5.71
C LYS A 10 -29.09 18.44 -6.00
N TYR A 11 -29.09 18.00 -7.26
CA TYR A 11 -28.49 16.73 -7.65
C TYR A 11 -26.99 16.67 -7.34
N ASN A 12 -26.24 17.70 -7.76
CA ASN A 12 -24.81 17.80 -7.50
C ASN A 12 -24.56 17.81 -5.99
N MET A 13 -25.27 18.65 -5.23
CA MET A 13 -25.08 18.73 -3.77
C MET A 13 -25.33 17.38 -3.09
N VAL A 14 -26.44 16.69 -3.40
CA VAL A 14 -26.76 15.36 -2.85
C VAL A 14 -25.72 14.32 -3.25
N SER A 15 -25.30 14.29 -4.52
CA SER A 15 -24.29 13.35 -5.00
C SER A 15 -22.94 13.55 -4.31
N TRP A 16 -22.49 14.80 -4.15
CA TRP A 16 -21.26 15.13 -3.45
C TRP A 16 -21.35 14.75 -1.97
N THR A 17 -22.45 15.08 -1.27
CA THR A 17 -22.66 14.69 0.12
C THR A 17 -22.63 13.16 0.29
N SER A 18 -23.31 12.42 -0.58
CA SER A 18 -23.31 10.95 -0.56
C SER A 18 -21.90 10.39 -0.73
N ARG A 19 -21.14 10.88 -1.73
CA ARG A 19 -19.73 10.49 -1.95
C ARG A 19 -18.86 10.80 -0.75
N SER A 20 -19.00 11.98 -0.15
CA SER A 20 -18.25 12.36 1.06
C SER A 20 -18.56 11.45 2.23
N LYS A 21 -19.82 11.08 2.43
CA LYS A 21 -20.22 10.11 3.47
C LYS A 21 -19.60 8.74 3.22
N THR A 22 -19.72 8.20 2.01
CA THR A 22 -19.11 6.91 1.65
C THR A 22 -17.58 6.92 1.83
N GLN A 23 -16.91 8.02 1.49
CA GLN A 23 -15.47 8.16 1.72
C GLN A 23 -15.13 8.15 3.21
N MET A 24 -15.87 8.89 4.04
CA MET A 24 -15.70 8.90 5.49
C MET A 24 -15.87 7.51 6.08
N ASP A 25 -16.96 6.81 5.73
CA ASP A 25 -17.25 5.46 6.21
C ASP A 25 -16.14 4.47 5.77
N SER A 26 -15.66 4.61 4.53
CA SER A 26 -14.57 3.78 3.99
C SER A 26 -13.24 4.01 4.70
N LEU A 27 -12.95 5.26 5.12
CA LEU A 27 -11.74 5.60 5.89
C LEU A 27 -11.81 5.04 7.30
N LEU A 28 -12.96 5.18 7.97
CA LEU A 28 -13.18 4.62 9.31
C LEU A 28 -13.10 3.09 9.31
N ASP A 29 -13.58 2.43 8.25
CA ASP A 29 -13.43 0.99 8.07
C ASP A 29 -11.95 0.56 7.98
N VAL A 30 -11.14 1.28 7.21
CA VAL A 30 -9.69 1.00 7.12
C VAL A 30 -8.98 1.27 8.42
N ALA A 31 -9.34 2.33 9.14
CA ALA A 31 -8.77 2.62 10.46
C ALA A 31 -9.02 1.46 11.44
N ARG A 32 -10.24 0.92 11.47
CA ARG A 32 -10.57 -0.28 12.27
C ARG A 32 -9.75 -1.49 11.86
N LYS A 33 -9.65 -1.78 10.56
CA LYS A 33 -8.83 -2.89 10.05
C LYS A 33 -7.34 -2.75 10.38
N LEU A 34 -6.79 -1.53 10.33
CA LEU A 34 -5.41 -1.26 10.71
C LEU A 34 -5.16 -1.50 12.21
N GLN A 35 -6.16 -1.22 13.04
CA GLN A 35 -6.10 -1.42 14.48
C GLN A 35 -6.24 -2.90 14.86
N ASP A 36 -7.25 -3.58 14.33
CA ASP A 36 -7.62 -4.95 14.74
C ASP A 36 -6.88 -6.04 13.96
N ASP A 37 -6.34 -5.71 12.78
CA ASP A 37 -5.64 -6.62 11.86
C ASP A 37 -6.35 -7.98 11.63
N PRO A 38 -7.64 -8.00 11.22
CA PRO A 38 -8.41 -9.25 11.11
C PRO A 38 -7.86 -10.22 10.06
N GLU A 39 -7.11 -9.73 9.08
CA GLU A 39 -6.51 -10.51 7.99
C GLU A 39 -5.01 -10.77 8.22
N TRP A 40 -4.55 -10.74 9.47
CA TRP A 40 -3.13 -10.91 9.84
C TRP A 40 -2.44 -12.06 9.11
N ALA A 41 -3.05 -13.25 9.10
CA ALA A 41 -2.45 -14.43 8.46
C ALA A 41 -2.24 -14.24 6.95
N GLN A 42 -3.20 -13.63 6.26
CA GLN A 42 -3.12 -13.37 4.82
C GLN A 42 -2.04 -12.33 4.52
N ARG A 43 -2.01 -11.26 5.32
CA ARG A 43 -1.02 -10.19 5.22
C ARG A 43 0.41 -10.71 5.41
N ILE A 44 0.63 -11.52 6.43
CA ILE A 44 1.94 -12.10 6.75
C ILE A 44 2.39 -13.06 5.63
N ALA A 45 1.48 -13.89 5.12
CA ALA A 45 1.76 -14.77 3.99
C ALA A 45 2.14 -14.00 2.71
N ALA A 46 1.48 -12.86 2.47
CA ALA A 46 1.79 -11.93 1.39
C ALA A 46 3.07 -11.09 1.63
N GLY A 47 3.67 -11.16 2.83
CA GLY A 47 4.86 -10.39 3.18
C GLY A 47 4.63 -8.88 3.31
N LEU A 48 3.43 -8.44 3.71
CA LEU A 48 3.07 -7.01 3.76
C LEU A 48 2.99 -6.48 5.19
N CYS A 49 3.34 -5.20 5.40
CA CYS A 49 3.00 -4.51 6.64
C CYS A 49 1.51 -4.15 6.69
N ARG A 50 0.99 -3.86 7.89
CA ARG A 50 -0.44 -3.50 8.09
C ARG A 50 -0.88 -2.38 7.16
N LEU A 51 -0.06 -1.32 7.04
CA LEU A 51 -0.36 -0.19 6.17
C LEU A 51 -0.40 -0.61 4.69
N CYS A 52 0.60 -1.31 4.18
CA CYS A 52 0.61 -1.72 2.76
C CYS A 52 -0.52 -2.70 2.42
N HIS A 53 -0.94 -3.56 3.37
CA HIS A 53 -2.04 -4.50 3.16
C HIS A 53 -3.41 -3.80 3.08
N TYR A 54 -3.79 -3.03 4.11
CA TYR A 54 -5.13 -2.40 4.15
C TYR A 54 -5.22 -1.08 3.39
N HIS A 55 -4.10 -0.37 3.26
CA HIS A 55 -4.07 0.98 2.71
C HIS A 55 -3.37 1.06 1.36
N GLY A 56 -2.57 0.04 0.99
CA GLY A 56 -1.77 -0.01 -0.23
C GLY A 56 -2.59 0.44 -1.43
N ASN A 57 -3.59 -0.32 -1.84
CA ASN A 57 -4.35 -0.06 -3.07
C ASN A 57 -5.15 1.27 -3.11
N ARG A 58 -5.34 1.98 -1.99
CA ARG A 58 -6.25 3.16 -1.96
C ARG A 58 -5.57 4.52 -2.18
N PHE A 59 -4.28 4.66 -1.90
CA PHE A 59 -3.62 5.99 -1.90
C PHE A 59 -2.39 6.11 -2.80
N GLY A 60 -1.98 5.02 -3.46
CA GLY A 60 -0.95 5.08 -4.48
C GLY A 60 -1.59 5.17 -5.87
N LEU A 61 -1.21 6.18 -6.65
CA LEU A 61 -1.46 6.18 -8.09
C LEU A 61 -0.57 5.10 -8.71
N ALA A 62 -1.19 4.11 -9.34
CA ALA A 62 -0.49 3.13 -10.15
C ALA A 62 -0.86 3.37 -11.62
N GLY A 63 0.16 3.56 -12.46
CA GLY A 63 0.00 3.55 -13.91
C GLY A 63 0.18 2.13 -14.45
N ALA A 64 -0.53 1.77 -15.52
CA ALA A 64 -0.25 0.56 -16.26
C ALA A 64 1.06 0.74 -17.04
N ALA A 65 2.10 0.02 -16.64
CA ALA A 65 3.43 0.10 -17.24
C ALA A 65 4.20 -1.20 -16.93
N MET A 66 5.02 -1.68 -17.87
CA MET A 66 5.97 -2.74 -17.56
C MET A 66 7.19 -2.11 -16.87
N THR A 67 7.29 -2.29 -15.56
CA THR A 67 8.34 -1.68 -14.73
C THR A 67 9.28 -2.77 -14.23
N GLN A 68 10.58 -2.57 -14.45
CA GLN A 68 11.64 -3.38 -13.85
C GLN A 68 12.14 -2.67 -12.60
N GLU A 69 12.19 -3.38 -11.48
CA GLU A 69 12.71 -2.88 -10.20
C GLU A 69 13.53 -3.99 -9.53
N PRO A 70 14.81 -3.78 -9.22
CA PRO A 70 15.62 -4.75 -8.49
C PRO A 70 15.22 -4.83 -7.02
N CYS A 71 15.28 -6.03 -6.44
CA CYS A 71 15.09 -6.22 -5.01
C CYS A 71 16.15 -5.44 -4.20
N MET A 72 15.73 -4.59 -3.27
CA MET A 72 16.62 -3.80 -2.40
C MET A 72 17.56 -4.66 -1.53
N CYS A 73 17.21 -5.93 -1.26
CA CYS A 73 18.02 -6.83 -0.44
C CYS A 73 18.98 -7.69 -1.28
N CYS A 74 18.52 -8.35 -2.34
CA CYS A 74 19.33 -9.32 -3.09
C CYS A 74 19.68 -8.89 -4.52
N GLY A 75 19.26 -7.70 -4.95
CA GLY A 75 19.54 -7.16 -6.27
C GLY A 75 18.83 -7.85 -7.44
N LYS A 76 18.12 -8.96 -7.23
CA LYS A 76 17.40 -9.67 -8.31
C LYS A 76 16.34 -8.76 -8.93
N ASP A 77 16.37 -8.63 -10.26
CA ASP A 77 15.38 -7.89 -11.03
C ASP A 77 13.99 -8.53 -10.95
N GLN A 78 12.98 -7.69 -10.77
CA GLN A 78 11.56 -8.07 -10.80
C GLN A 78 10.82 -7.24 -11.84
N ILE A 79 9.88 -7.87 -12.54
CA ILE A 79 9.04 -7.23 -13.56
C ILE A 79 7.62 -7.11 -13.02
N TYR A 80 7.05 -5.90 -13.12
CA TYR A 80 5.70 -5.59 -12.69
C TYR A 80 4.89 -5.00 -13.84
N GLY A 81 3.58 -5.28 -13.87
CA GLY A 81 2.65 -4.68 -14.84
C GLY A 81 2.14 -3.29 -14.44
N SER A 82 2.73 -2.66 -13.42
CA SER A 82 2.40 -1.30 -13.02
C SER A 82 3.61 -0.53 -12.52
N THR A 83 3.51 0.80 -12.50
CA THR A 83 4.52 1.69 -11.88
C THR A 83 4.62 1.56 -10.37
N ARG A 84 3.75 0.74 -9.77
CA ARG A 84 3.73 0.45 -8.35
C ARG A 84 4.38 -0.91 -8.11
N THR A 85 5.67 -0.87 -7.86
CA THR A 85 6.53 -2.04 -7.71
C THR A 85 6.75 -2.37 -6.23
N ASP A 86 7.24 -3.59 -5.95
CA ASP A 86 7.67 -3.98 -4.61
C ASP A 86 9.17 -3.73 -4.44
N ALA A 87 9.55 -3.14 -3.30
CA ALA A 87 10.94 -2.88 -2.94
C ALA A 87 11.76 -4.15 -2.67
N LEU A 88 11.12 -5.25 -2.27
CA LEU A 88 11.78 -6.54 -1.99
C LEU A 88 11.03 -7.67 -2.70
N CYS A 89 11.77 -8.71 -3.08
CA CYS A 89 11.15 -9.96 -3.48
C CYS A 89 10.51 -10.66 -2.27
N LEU A 90 9.52 -11.53 -2.52
CA LEU A 90 8.80 -12.22 -1.46
C LEU A 90 9.70 -13.07 -0.56
N GLU A 91 10.74 -13.69 -1.12
CA GLU A 91 11.73 -14.48 -0.37
C GLU A 91 12.47 -13.60 0.65
N CYS A 92 13.05 -12.48 0.18
CA CYS A 92 13.78 -11.57 1.07
C CYS A 92 12.87 -10.94 2.12
N ALA A 93 11.62 -10.60 1.76
CA ALA A 93 10.63 -10.11 2.72
C ALA A 93 10.33 -11.13 3.83
N LYS A 94 10.21 -12.41 3.47
CA LYS A 94 9.99 -13.50 4.45
C LYS A 94 11.20 -13.72 5.34
N ASP A 95 12.40 -13.78 4.77
CA ASP A 95 13.66 -14.00 5.50
C ASP A 95 13.94 -12.87 6.49
N THR A 96 13.72 -11.64 6.06
CA THR A 96 14.09 -10.45 6.84
C THR A 96 12.98 -9.96 7.76
N GLY A 97 11.73 -10.40 7.56
CA GLY A 97 10.58 -9.86 8.27
C GLY A 97 10.22 -8.42 7.88
N LEU A 98 10.68 -7.95 6.72
CA LEU A 98 10.34 -6.65 6.16
C LEU A 98 9.13 -6.74 5.22
N CYS A 99 8.47 -5.61 5.00
CA CYS A 99 7.39 -5.49 4.03
C CYS A 99 7.95 -5.59 2.61
N LYS A 100 7.42 -6.51 1.79
CA LYS A 100 7.82 -6.63 0.39
C LYS A 100 7.63 -5.35 -0.38
N HIS A 101 6.54 -4.63 -0.10
CA HIS A 101 6.13 -3.47 -0.88
C HIS A 101 6.98 -2.24 -0.58
N CYS A 102 7.09 -1.86 0.70
CA CYS A 102 7.76 -0.62 1.09
C CYS A 102 9.16 -0.81 1.71
N GLY A 103 9.59 -2.04 2.00
CA GLY A 103 10.87 -2.32 2.66
C GLY A 103 10.91 -2.03 4.17
N GLY A 104 9.87 -1.41 4.74
CA GLY A 104 9.79 -1.13 6.18
C GLY A 104 9.53 -2.37 7.03
N ASP A 105 9.65 -2.25 8.36
CA ASP A 105 9.33 -3.35 9.28
C ASP A 105 7.86 -3.78 9.13
N ARG A 106 7.63 -5.09 9.05
CA ARG A 106 6.30 -5.65 8.78
C ARG A 106 5.30 -5.39 9.92
N GLU A 107 5.79 -5.18 11.14
CA GLU A 107 5.00 -4.84 12.32
C GLU A 107 5.14 -3.37 12.72
N LEU A 108 5.73 -2.54 11.86
CA LEU A 108 5.92 -1.10 12.06
C LEU A 108 6.80 -0.77 13.28
N GLN A 109 7.72 -1.67 13.64
CA GLN A 109 8.66 -1.46 14.75
C GLN A 109 9.91 -0.70 14.26
N THR A 110 10.19 0.46 14.85
CA THR A 110 11.40 1.25 14.52
C THR A 110 12.61 0.86 15.37
N GLY A 111 12.40 0.31 16.57
CA GLY A 111 13.45 -0.04 17.53
C GLY A 111 14.14 -1.39 17.31
N ARG A 112 14.06 -1.96 16.10
CA ARG A 112 14.68 -3.25 15.78
C ARG A 112 16.21 -3.14 15.89
N ARG A 113 16.83 -4.03 16.66
CA ARG A 113 18.28 -4.03 16.87
C ARG A 113 19.06 -4.59 15.68
N ASN A 114 18.50 -5.62 15.03
CA ASN A 114 19.17 -6.35 13.95
C ASN A 114 18.48 -6.07 12.63
N TRP A 115 18.80 -4.93 12.01
CA TRP A 115 18.36 -4.62 10.66
C TRP A 115 19.15 -5.47 9.66
N PRO A 116 18.50 -6.03 8.62
CA PRO A 116 19.18 -6.81 7.60
C PRO A 116 20.07 -5.91 6.73
N GLU A 117 21.24 -6.42 6.35
CA GLU A 117 22.12 -5.78 5.38
C GLU A 117 21.83 -6.30 3.96
N PRO A 118 22.11 -5.51 2.91
CA PRO A 118 22.04 -5.98 1.53
C PRO A 118 22.97 -7.18 1.29
N LYS A 119 22.46 -8.20 0.59
CA LYS A 119 23.21 -9.36 0.09
C LYS A 119 23.82 -8.97 -1.27
N LEU A 120 24.76 -8.03 -1.27
CA LEU A 120 25.52 -7.65 -2.47
C LEU A 120 26.65 -8.65 -2.72
#